data_AF-A0A7S3EVS7-F1
#
_entry.id   AF-A0A7S3EVS7-F1
#
_cell.length_a   1.000
_cell.length_b   1.000
_cell.length_c   1.000
_cell.angle_alpha   90.00
_cell.angle_beta   90.00
_cell.angle_gamma   90.00
#
_symmetry.space_group_name_H-M   'P 1'
#
loop_
_entity.id
_entity.type
_entity.pdbx_description
1 polymer ?
#
loop_
_entity_poly.entity_id
_entity_poly.type
_entity_poly.pdbx_seq_one_letter_code
_entity_poly.pdbx_strand_id
1 'polypeptide(L)'
;VSLVRAPPTTGSATGSPTRSATASVVESSAGSAAGSAAGSSAESAPPWRWDALSSRLIFRPGLKGAVFGATRQTFSECVGRGLFGLPKSRSEMVRQVSAAREDTILFLFNFSTREMHGIFKASGPAGFPLHPRAWLPGVWSDKLQAETEPPRNKPSGVTMFLAQLPVERIGPPLPALSERGFRSLMEYEGSSNKFGLTLGGRQVEGLVTLFVEAARASR
;
A
#
# COMPACT_ATOMS: atom_id res chain seq x y z
N VAL A 1 13.69 -50.44 57.85
CA VAL A 1 13.28 -51.21 56.66
C VAL A 1 13.82 -50.44 55.45
N SER A 2 15.03 -50.72 54.91
CA SER A 2 15.50 -51.95 54.22
C SER A 2 14.94 -52.04 52.79
N LEU A 3 15.66 -52.23 51.66
CA LEU A 3 17.08 -52.48 51.27
C LEU A 3 17.24 -52.10 49.75
N VAL A 4 18.38 -52.15 49.04
CA VAL A 4 19.74 -51.55 49.24
C VAL A 4 20.65 -51.80 47.99
N ARG A 5 21.61 -50.89 47.70
CA ARG A 5 22.80 -51.03 46.80
C ARG A 5 22.66 -51.01 45.25
N ALA A 6 23.81 -50.75 44.62
CA ALA A 6 24.20 -50.71 43.19
C ALA A 6 25.74 -51.00 43.11
N PRO A 7 26.51 -50.70 42.04
CA PRO A 7 26.27 -50.68 40.59
C PRO A 7 26.88 -51.96 39.91
N PRO A 8 28.12 -52.10 39.33
CA PRO A 8 29.16 -51.18 38.76
C PRO A 8 29.73 -51.54 37.34
N THR A 9 30.38 -50.57 36.65
CA THR A 9 31.56 -50.69 35.71
C THR A 9 31.49 -51.59 34.43
N THR A 10 32.29 -51.51 33.35
CA THR A 10 33.16 -50.51 32.64
C THR A 10 33.58 -51.11 31.27
N GLY A 11 33.96 -50.32 30.25
CA GLY A 11 34.69 -50.84 29.08
C GLY A 11 34.94 -49.81 27.95
N SER A 12 36.13 -49.83 27.34
CA SER A 12 36.53 -48.95 26.22
C SER A 12 37.61 -49.61 25.36
N ALA A 13 37.53 -49.51 24.03
CA ALA A 13 38.63 -49.82 23.12
C ALA A 13 38.48 -49.19 21.71
N THR A 14 39.58 -48.61 21.26
CA THR A 14 39.92 -48.06 19.93
C THR A 14 39.78 -49.02 18.74
N GLY A 15 39.55 -48.50 17.52
CA GLY A 15 39.82 -49.25 16.28
C GLY A 15 39.46 -48.57 14.95
N SER A 16 40.46 -48.09 14.21
CA SER A 16 40.42 -47.84 12.75
C SER A 16 41.55 -48.65 12.11
N PRO A 17 41.50 -49.09 10.83
CA PRO A 17 41.77 -48.20 9.68
C PRO A 17 41.23 -48.68 8.29
N THR A 18 41.80 -48.16 7.19
CA THR A 18 42.16 -48.93 5.95
C THR A 18 41.13 -49.07 4.79
N ARG A 19 41.02 -47.98 4.02
CA ARG A 19 41.36 -47.81 2.56
C ARG A 19 40.64 -48.59 1.42
N SER A 20 40.67 -47.94 0.24
CA SER A 20 40.46 -48.45 -1.15
C SER A 20 39.03 -48.89 -1.53
N ALA A 21 38.34 -48.21 -2.46
CA ALA A 21 38.35 -48.40 -3.94
C ALA A 21 37.40 -49.55 -4.39
N THR A 22 36.78 -49.58 -5.58
CA THR A 22 36.99 -48.87 -6.87
C THR A 22 35.67 -48.34 -7.49
N ALA A 23 35.74 -47.81 -8.72
CA ALA A 23 34.61 -47.50 -9.61
C ALA A 23 33.61 -48.69 -9.77
N SER A 24 32.34 -48.49 -10.16
CA SER A 24 31.95 -48.08 -11.53
C SER A 24 30.53 -47.52 -11.67
N VAL A 25 30.24 -46.95 -12.84
CA VAL A 25 28.94 -46.36 -13.25
C VAL A 25 27.89 -47.42 -13.57
N VAL A 26 26.65 -47.18 -13.13
CA VAL A 26 25.40 -47.53 -13.85
C VAL A 26 24.36 -46.42 -13.63
N GLU A 27 23.53 -46.16 -14.65
CA GLU A 27 22.52 -45.10 -14.68
C GLU A 27 21.10 -45.70 -14.73
N SER A 28 20.07 -44.88 -14.50
CA SER A 28 18.63 -45.21 -14.48
C SER A 28 18.17 -46.03 -13.26
N SER A 29 17.02 -45.77 -12.64
CA SER A 29 15.78 -45.18 -13.18
C SER A 29 14.99 -44.36 -12.13
N ALA A 30 13.80 -43.87 -12.51
CA ALA A 30 13.08 -42.80 -11.80
C ALA A 30 12.32 -43.22 -10.52
N GLY A 31 12.23 -42.30 -9.56
CA GLY A 31 11.35 -42.38 -8.38
C GLY A 31 11.07 -40.99 -7.80
N SER A 32 9.83 -40.50 -7.91
CA SER A 32 9.47 -39.11 -7.59
C SER A 32 9.36 -38.82 -6.09
N ALA A 33 9.93 -37.70 -5.64
CA ALA A 33 9.66 -37.12 -4.32
C ALA A 33 9.61 -35.58 -4.35
N ALA A 34 8.39 -35.05 -4.40
CA ALA A 34 7.96 -33.66 -4.13
C ALA A 34 9.04 -32.57 -3.88
N GLY A 35 9.64 -32.04 -4.96
CA GLY A 35 10.31 -30.74 -4.91
C GLY A 35 9.28 -29.61 -4.93
N SER A 36 9.14 -28.87 -3.83
CA SER A 36 8.14 -27.78 -3.71
C SER A 36 8.57 -26.55 -4.51
N ALA A 37 8.23 -26.54 -5.81
CA ALA A 37 8.33 -25.36 -6.65
C ALA A 37 7.19 -24.39 -6.31
N ALA A 38 7.47 -23.41 -5.45
CA ALA A 38 6.54 -22.32 -5.19
C ALA A 38 6.16 -21.64 -6.52
N GLY A 39 4.85 -21.47 -6.75
CA GLY A 39 4.35 -20.79 -7.92
C GLY A 39 4.72 -19.31 -7.88
N SER A 40 5.87 -18.96 -8.47
CA SER A 40 6.31 -17.59 -8.64
C SER A 40 5.33 -16.86 -9.56
N SER A 41 4.29 -16.27 -8.97
CA SER A 41 3.56 -15.16 -9.56
C SER A 41 4.56 -14.05 -9.82
N ALA A 42 5.11 -14.02 -11.03
CA ALA A 42 5.96 -12.93 -11.48
C ALA A 42 5.13 -11.65 -11.37
N GLU A 43 5.48 -10.78 -10.42
CA GLU A 43 4.82 -9.50 -10.19
C GLU A 43 4.92 -8.70 -11.49
N SER A 44 3.84 -8.74 -12.29
CA SER A 44 3.80 -8.12 -13.61
C SER A 44 4.06 -6.65 -13.42
N ALA A 45 5.22 -6.17 -13.89
CA ALA A 45 5.64 -4.78 -13.74
C ALA A 45 4.45 -3.87 -14.04
N PRO A 46 4.08 -2.93 -13.15
CA PRO A 46 2.71 -2.41 -13.06
C PRO A 46 2.19 -1.85 -14.40
N PRO A 47 0.87 -1.78 -14.60
CA PRO A 47 0.27 -1.22 -15.81
C PRO A 47 0.52 0.28 -15.97
N TRP A 48 1.31 0.90 -15.10
CA TRP A 48 1.83 2.25 -15.24
C TRP A 48 3.34 2.28 -14.91
N ARG A 49 4.10 3.12 -15.63
CA ARG A 49 5.46 3.54 -15.22
C ARG A 49 5.54 5.06 -15.21
N TRP A 50 6.16 5.65 -14.18
CA TRP A 50 6.56 7.05 -14.23
C TRP A 50 7.79 7.18 -15.14
N ASP A 51 7.60 7.81 -16.31
CA ASP A 51 8.68 8.14 -17.21
C ASP A 51 9.30 9.48 -16.80
N ALA A 52 10.46 9.46 -16.14
CA ALA A 52 11.10 10.66 -15.61
C ALA A 52 11.50 11.67 -16.71
N LEU A 53 11.87 11.17 -17.90
CA LEU A 53 12.29 11.98 -19.05
C LEU A 53 11.15 12.85 -19.59
N SER A 54 9.98 12.27 -19.88
CA SER A 54 8.81 13.04 -20.32
C SER A 54 7.99 13.64 -19.17
N SER A 55 8.25 13.18 -17.94
CA SER A 55 7.44 13.42 -16.73
C SER A 55 5.97 13.06 -16.95
N ARG A 56 5.71 11.83 -17.39
CA ARG A 56 4.36 11.27 -17.64
C ARG A 56 4.25 9.88 -17.01
N LEU A 57 3.05 9.47 -16.59
CA LEU A 57 2.79 8.03 -16.45
C LEU A 57 2.50 7.47 -17.85
N ILE A 58 3.16 6.36 -18.21
CA ILE A 58 2.83 5.57 -19.41
C ILE A 58 1.97 4.40 -18.94
N PHE A 59 0.74 4.30 -19.48
CA PHE A 59 -0.30 3.37 -19.02
C PHE A 59 -0.52 2.16 -19.93
N ARG A 60 -1.17 1.11 -19.40
CA ARG A 60 -1.71 -0.05 -20.12
C ARG A 60 -3.24 -0.13 -19.97
N PRO A 61 -3.95 -0.83 -20.88
CA PRO A 61 -5.38 -1.14 -20.72
C PRO A 61 -5.67 -1.85 -19.39
N GLY A 62 -6.85 -1.59 -18.80
CA GLY A 62 -7.29 -2.14 -17.52
C GLY A 62 -7.13 -1.21 -16.32
N LEU A 63 -6.37 -0.12 -16.47
CA LEU A 63 -6.16 0.92 -15.46
C LEU A 63 -7.47 1.46 -14.86
N LYS A 64 -7.47 1.63 -13.54
CA LYS A 64 -8.56 2.23 -12.76
C LYS A 64 -8.02 3.35 -11.87
N GLY A 65 -8.92 4.11 -11.26
CA GLY A 65 -8.55 5.03 -10.20
C GLY A 65 -9.61 5.19 -9.12
N ALA A 66 -9.21 5.81 -8.02
CA ALA A 66 -10.10 6.11 -6.90
C ALA A 66 -9.79 7.49 -6.30
N VAL A 67 -10.85 8.22 -5.94
CA VAL A 67 -10.75 9.53 -5.28
C VAL A 67 -11.11 9.37 -3.81
N PHE A 68 -10.13 9.61 -2.94
CA PHE A 68 -10.33 9.73 -1.49
C PHE A 68 -10.64 11.19 -1.13
N GLY A 69 -11.37 11.40 -0.04
CA GLY A 69 -11.83 12.72 0.38
C GLY A 69 -11.16 13.20 1.66
N ALA A 70 -10.70 14.44 1.66
CA ALA A 70 -10.16 15.15 2.82
C ALA A 70 -10.85 16.50 3.04
N THR A 71 -10.61 17.10 4.21
CA THR A 71 -10.93 18.51 4.50
C THR A 71 -9.65 19.26 4.86
N ARG A 72 -9.72 20.58 5.01
CA ARG A 72 -8.60 21.39 5.55
C ARG A 72 -8.05 20.87 6.90
N GLN A 73 -8.86 20.14 7.67
CA GLN A 73 -8.45 19.58 8.97
C GLN A 73 -7.79 18.19 8.88
N THR A 74 -8.05 17.42 7.82
CA THR A 74 -7.53 16.04 7.68
C THR A 74 -6.47 15.89 6.57
N PHE A 75 -6.39 16.84 5.64
CA PHE A 75 -5.52 16.78 4.47
C PHE A 75 -4.03 16.65 4.82
N SER A 76 -3.55 17.46 5.76
CA SER A 76 -2.17 17.46 6.23
C SER A 76 -1.76 16.11 6.82
N GLU A 77 -2.63 15.51 7.65
CA GLU A 77 -2.43 14.18 8.23
C GLU A 77 -2.49 13.07 7.19
N CYS A 78 -3.43 13.13 6.23
CA CYS A 78 -3.50 12.16 5.13
C CYS A 78 -2.20 12.13 4.31
N VAL A 79 -1.64 13.30 3.98
CA VAL A 79 -0.42 13.41 3.18
C VAL A 79 0.82 13.09 3.99
N GLY A 80 0.93 13.59 5.23
CA GLY A 80 2.10 13.41 6.08
C GLY A 80 2.27 12.00 6.65
N ARG A 81 1.17 11.28 6.93
CA ARG A 81 1.22 9.86 7.31
C ARG A 81 1.36 8.90 6.14
N GLY A 82 1.12 9.34 4.89
CA GLY A 82 0.91 8.43 3.77
C GLY A 82 -0.25 7.47 4.01
N LEU A 83 -1.40 7.99 4.48
CA LEU A 83 -2.52 7.16 4.94
C LEU A 83 -3.85 7.80 4.53
N PHE A 84 -4.70 7.07 3.82
CA PHE A 84 -6.07 7.49 3.53
C PHE A 84 -7.07 6.66 4.33
N GLY A 85 -8.20 7.26 4.72
CA GLY A 85 -9.20 6.64 5.59
C GLY A 85 -10.63 6.87 5.15
N LEU A 86 -11.47 5.85 5.26
CA LEU A 86 -12.92 5.92 5.07
C LEU A 86 -13.68 5.36 6.29
N PRO A 87 -14.93 5.80 6.54
CA PRO A 87 -15.80 5.17 7.53
C PRO A 87 -16.07 3.69 7.20
N LYS A 88 -16.42 2.89 8.22
CA LYS A 88 -16.68 1.44 8.07
C LYS A 88 -17.72 1.10 6.99
N SER A 89 -18.68 1.99 6.71
CA SER A 89 -19.69 1.83 5.65
C SER A 89 -19.13 1.88 4.22
N ARG A 90 -17.87 2.31 4.03
CA ARG A 90 -17.15 2.31 2.74
C ARG A 90 -15.87 1.46 2.79
N SER A 91 -15.82 0.49 3.70
CA SER A 91 -14.74 -0.52 3.80
C SER A 91 -14.47 -1.25 2.48
N GLU A 92 -15.52 -1.54 1.71
CA GLU A 92 -15.42 -2.31 0.47
C GLU A 92 -14.62 -1.58 -0.61
N MET A 93 -14.75 -0.26 -0.72
CA MET A 93 -13.95 0.56 -1.64
C MET A 93 -12.46 0.44 -1.31
N VAL A 94 -12.10 0.52 -0.02
CA VAL A 94 -10.72 0.34 0.46
C VAL A 94 -10.23 -1.09 0.20
N ARG A 95 -11.08 -2.11 0.38
CA ARG A 95 -10.73 -3.52 0.10
C ARG A 95 -10.47 -3.75 -1.40
N GLN A 96 -11.31 -3.20 -2.28
CA GLN A 96 -11.16 -3.31 -3.72
C GLN A 96 -9.90 -2.61 -4.23
N VAL A 97 -9.63 -1.39 -3.76
CA VAL A 97 -8.38 -0.66 -4.05
C VAL A 97 -7.16 -1.42 -3.54
N SER A 98 -7.22 -1.99 -2.34
CA SER A 98 -6.12 -2.80 -1.77
C SER A 98 -5.85 -4.10 -2.54
N ALA A 99 -6.86 -4.67 -3.19
CA ALA A 99 -6.71 -5.87 -4.02
C ALA A 99 -6.18 -5.53 -5.43
N ALA A 100 -6.64 -4.42 -6.01
CA ALA A 100 -6.20 -3.92 -7.32
C ALA A 100 -5.09 -2.84 -7.20
N ARG A 101 -4.21 -2.97 -6.21
CA ARG A 101 -3.26 -1.91 -5.81
C ARG A 101 -2.29 -1.47 -6.91
N GLU A 102 -1.84 -2.40 -7.76
CA GLU A 102 -0.93 -2.10 -8.88
C GLU A 102 -1.67 -1.42 -10.04
N ASP A 103 -2.96 -1.72 -10.21
CA ASP A 103 -3.80 -1.25 -11.33
C ASP A 103 -4.55 0.05 -11.02
N THR A 104 -4.49 0.55 -9.78
CA THR A 104 -5.34 1.64 -9.29
C THR A 104 -4.56 2.87 -8.87
N ILE A 105 -4.74 3.96 -9.62
CA ILE A 105 -4.17 5.29 -9.30
C ILE A 105 -5.08 6.04 -8.33
N LEU A 106 -4.48 6.65 -7.30
CA LEU A 106 -5.19 7.30 -6.22
C LEU A 106 -5.03 8.82 -6.24
N PHE A 107 -6.13 9.51 -5.98
CA PHE A 107 -6.20 10.96 -5.87
C PHE A 107 -6.84 11.35 -4.53
N LEU A 108 -6.44 12.50 -3.99
CA LEU A 108 -7.00 13.03 -2.75
C LEU A 108 -7.70 14.37 -3.04
N PHE A 109 -9.03 14.41 -2.96
CA PHE A 109 -9.81 15.62 -3.15
C PHE A 109 -10.10 16.31 -1.82
N ASN A 110 -9.74 17.59 -1.71
CA ASN A 110 -9.97 18.41 -0.53
C ASN A 110 -11.30 19.18 -0.67
N PHE A 111 -12.35 18.71 0.01
CA PHE A 111 -13.68 19.33 -0.03
C PHE A 111 -13.68 20.79 0.47
N SER A 112 -12.70 21.19 1.29
CA SER A 112 -12.60 22.54 1.86
C SER A 112 -11.94 23.57 0.96
N THR A 113 -11.11 23.15 0.00
CA THR A 113 -10.48 24.04 -0.99
C THR A 113 -11.01 23.82 -2.41
N ARG A 114 -11.72 22.71 -2.65
CA ARG A 114 -12.21 22.25 -3.96
C ARG A 114 -11.05 22.01 -4.93
N GLU A 115 -10.01 21.36 -4.41
CA GLU A 115 -8.79 20.99 -5.12
C GLU A 115 -8.57 19.48 -5.09
N MET A 116 -8.05 18.92 -6.19
CA MET A 116 -7.56 17.55 -6.24
C MET A 116 -6.03 17.54 -6.16
N HIS A 117 -5.51 16.67 -5.32
CA HIS A 117 -4.08 16.47 -5.10
C HIS A 117 -3.69 15.06 -5.57
N GLY A 118 -2.54 14.94 -6.20
CA GLY A 118 -2.05 13.69 -6.77
C GLY A 118 -0.52 13.68 -6.91
N ILE A 119 0.08 12.61 -7.43
CA ILE A 119 -0.55 11.34 -7.80
C ILE A 119 -0.10 10.30 -6.76
N PHE A 120 -0.98 9.39 -6.35
CA PHE A 120 -0.67 8.40 -5.31
C PHE A 120 -0.97 6.96 -5.78
N LYS A 121 -0.41 5.97 -5.07
CA LYS A 121 -0.80 4.55 -5.13
C LYS A 121 -0.92 3.97 -3.73
N ALA A 122 -1.56 2.80 -3.59
CA ALA A 122 -1.47 2.04 -2.35
C ALA A 122 -0.05 1.48 -2.17
N SER A 123 0.53 1.65 -0.99
CA SER A 123 1.89 1.17 -0.66
C SER A 123 1.89 -0.16 0.10
N GLY A 124 0.71 -0.70 0.43
CA GLY A 124 0.55 -1.95 1.17
C GLY A 124 -0.92 -2.36 1.31
N PRO A 125 -1.20 -3.45 2.04
CA PRO A 125 -2.55 -3.89 2.31
C PRO A 125 -3.33 -2.92 3.19
N ALA A 126 -4.63 -2.80 2.96
CA ALA A 126 -5.53 -2.08 3.85
C ALA A 126 -5.70 -2.76 5.22
N GLY A 127 -5.99 -1.97 6.25
CA GLY A 127 -6.25 -2.46 7.61
C GLY A 127 -7.39 -1.71 8.32
N PHE A 128 -7.82 -2.27 9.46
CA PHE A 128 -9.12 -1.95 10.06
C PHE A 128 -9.10 -1.74 11.59
N PRO A 129 -8.45 -0.69 12.12
CA PRO A 129 -7.59 0.30 11.44
C PRO A 129 -6.11 -0.11 11.48
N LEU A 130 -5.27 0.56 10.68
CA LEU A 130 -3.80 0.47 10.80
C LEU A 130 -3.26 1.41 11.88
N HIS A 131 -3.84 2.61 11.96
CA HIS A 131 -3.49 3.65 12.89
C HIS A 131 -4.73 4.08 13.69
N PRO A 132 -4.98 3.51 14.88
CA PRO A 132 -6.21 3.73 15.66
C PRO A 132 -6.47 5.19 16.04
N ARG A 133 -5.40 6.00 16.10
CA ARG A 133 -5.44 7.40 16.55
C ARG A 133 -5.46 8.44 15.42
N ALA A 134 -5.48 8.01 14.15
CA ALA A 134 -5.44 8.94 13.02
C ALA A 134 -6.71 9.81 12.94
N TRP A 135 -6.56 11.09 12.59
CA TRP A 135 -7.64 12.08 12.49
C TRP A 135 -8.40 12.36 13.79
N LEU A 136 -7.77 12.08 14.94
CA LEU A 136 -8.29 12.49 16.25
C LEU A 136 -7.89 13.94 16.56
N PRO A 137 -8.81 14.80 17.04
CA PRO A 137 -8.50 16.23 17.22
C PRO A 137 -7.36 16.48 18.21
N GLY A 138 -6.27 17.10 17.76
CA GLY A 138 -5.09 17.40 18.56
C GLY A 138 -4.10 16.23 18.72
N VAL A 139 -4.17 15.23 17.84
CA VAL A 139 -3.17 14.16 17.72
C VAL A 139 -2.17 14.39 16.57
N TRP A 140 -2.46 15.34 15.66
CA TRP A 140 -1.58 15.72 14.55
C TRP A 140 -1.18 17.19 14.63
N SER A 141 0.07 17.50 14.24
CA SER A 141 0.58 18.87 14.13
C SER A 141 1.00 19.19 12.70
N ASP A 142 0.29 20.11 12.05
CA ASP A 142 0.62 20.61 10.71
C ASP A 142 2.02 21.24 10.64
N LYS A 143 2.50 21.81 11.74
CA LYS A 143 3.83 22.45 11.84
C LYS A 143 4.98 21.45 11.89
N LEU A 144 4.74 20.26 12.44
CA LEU A 144 5.74 19.19 12.58
C LEU A 144 5.56 18.08 11.54
N GLN A 145 4.38 18.01 10.90
CA GLN A 145 3.93 16.90 10.05
C GLN A 145 4.11 15.55 10.73
N ALA A 146 3.76 15.51 12.02
CA ALA A 146 3.96 14.37 12.91
C ALA A 146 2.82 14.23 13.93
N GLU A 147 2.75 13.05 14.54
CA GLU A 147 1.91 12.82 15.72
C GLU A 147 2.41 13.64 16.92
N THR A 148 1.48 14.27 17.63
CA THR A 148 1.73 14.89 18.93
C THR A 148 1.18 14.03 20.05
N GLU A 149 1.93 13.95 21.15
CA GLU A 149 1.41 13.42 22.42
C GLU A 149 0.07 14.08 22.75
N PRO A 150 -0.97 13.30 23.10
CA PRO A 150 -2.29 13.84 23.37
C PRO A 150 -2.25 14.67 24.66
N PRO A 151 -3.10 15.71 24.79
CA PRO A 151 -3.27 16.39 26.08
C PRO A 151 -3.66 15.37 27.16
N ARG A 152 -2.93 15.38 28.29
CA ARG A 152 -2.93 14.33 29.33
C ARG A 152 -4.32 13.94 29.88
N ASN A 153 -5.31 14.83 29.75
CA ASN A 153 -6.68 14.65 30.25
C ASN A 153 -7.71 14.36 29.13
N LYS A 154 -7.29 14.15 27.87
CA LYS A 154 -8.20 13.93 26.74
C LYS A 154 -8.48 12.42 26.56
N PRO A 155 -9.75 11.98 26.51
CA PRO A 155 -10.07 10.56 26.38
C PRO A 155 -9.55 9.98 25.06
N SER A 156 -9.01 8.77 25.12
CA SER A 156 -8.51 8.03 23.96
C SER A 156 -9.66 7.49 23.11
N GLY A 157 -10.18 8.33 22.23
CA GLY A 157 -11.07 7.88 21.15
C GLY A 157 -10.35 6.91 20.21
N VAL A 158 -11.14 6.15 19.43
CA VAL A 158 -10.67 5.46 18.22
C VAL A 158 -11.17 6.24 17.02
N THR A 159 -10.36 6.28 15.95
CA THR A 159 -10.70 6.96 14.71
C THR A 159 -12.02 6.48 14.08
N MET A 160 -12.82 7.42 13.59
CA MET A 160 -14.06 7.12 12.85
C MET A 160 -13.77 6.58 11.44
N PHE A 161 -12.56 6.81 10.93
CA PHE A 161 -12.08 6.32 9.64
C PHE A 161 -11.40 4.97 9.80
N LEU A 162 -12.20 3.97 10.18
CA LEU A 162 -11.71 2.62 10.49
C LEU A 162 -11.14 1.90 9.27
N ALA A 163 -11.65 2.15 8.06
CA ALA A 163 -11.12 1.52 6.84
C ALA A 163 -9.93 2.32 6.33
N GLN A 164 -8.71 1.81 6.48
CA GLN A 164 -7.49 2.56 6.21
C GLN A 164 -6.63 1.90 5.14
N LEU A 165 -6.08 2.74 4.25
CA LEU A 165 -5.23 2.35 3.14
C LEU A 165 -3.89 3.10 3.24
N PRO A 166 -2.76 2.40 3.37
CA PRO A 166 -1.45 3.03 3.32
C PRO A 166 -1.15 3.41 1.87
N VAL A 167 -0.63 4.62 1.65
CA VAL A 167 -0.41 5.20 0.33
C VAL A 167 0.95 5.89 0.23
N GLU A 168 1.50 5.92 -0.98
CA GLU A 168 2.72 6.65 -1.31
C GLU A 168 2.50 7.52 -2.55
N ARG A 169 3.31 8.58 -2.70
CA ARG A 169 3.27 9.48 -3.86
C ARG A 169 4.04 8.88 -5.03
N ILE A 170 3.44 8.89 -6.21
CA ILE A 170 4.12 8.58 -7.47
C ILE A 170 4.82 9.84 -7.96
N GLY A 171 6.15 9.82 -8.02
CA GLY A 171 6.96 10.91 -8.56
C GLY A 171 7.06 12.14 -7.64
N PRO A 172 7.51 13.29 -8.16
CA PRO A 172 7.68 14.52 -7.38
C PRO A 172 6.33 15.12 -6.94
N PRO A 173 6.31 16.05 -5.97
CA PRO A 173 5.14 16.87 -5.70
C PRO A 173 4.68 17.64 -6.96
N LEU A 174 3.42 17.47 -7.34
CA LEU A 174 2.78 18.18 -8.45
C LEU A 174 1.80 19.24 -7.89
N PRO A 175 1.53 20.35 -8.61
CA PRO A 175 0.55 21.35 -8.20
C PRO A 175 -0.84 20.75 -8.01
N ALA A 176 -1.65 21.35 -7.13
CA ALA A 176 -3.04 20.95 -6.95
C ALA A 176 -3.88 21.41 -8.15
N LEU A 177 -4.84 20.58 -8.58
CA LEU A 177 -5.79 20.94 -9.63
C LEU A 177 -7.06 21.49 -9.01
N SER A 178 -7.44 22.73 -9.35
CA SER A 178 -8.76 23.25 -8.98
C SER A 178 -9.88 22.45 -9.65
N GLU A 179 -11.03 22.30 -8.98
CA GLU A 179 -12.17 21.54 -9.51
C GLU A 179 -12.62 22.05 -10.89
N ARG A 180 -12.59 23.38 -11.10
CA ARG A 180 -12.91 23.98 -12.40
C ARG A 180 -12.02 23.45 -13.54
N GLY A 181 -10.75 23.14 -13.26
CA GLY A 181 -9.79 22.64 -14.24
C GLY A 181 -10.06 21.18 -14.66
N PHE A 182 -10.47 20.32 -13.73
CA PHE A 182 -10.75 18.91 -14.02
C PHE A 182 -12.24 18.58 -14.23
N ARG A 183 -13.16 19.56 -14.10
CA ARG A 183 -14.62 19.33 -14.09
C ARG A 183 -15.14 18.57 -15.31
N SER A 184 -14.52 18.76 -16.48
CA SER A 184 -14.88 18.11 -17.75
C SER A 184 -14.53 16.61 -17.83
N LEU A 185 -13.67 16.11 -16.92
CA LEU A 185 -13.25 14.70 -16.87
C LEU A 185 -14.09 13.85 -15.90
N MET A 186 -14.87 14.50 -15.03
CA MET A 186 -15.55 13.86 -13.89
C MET A 186 -17.05 13.79 -14.12
N GLU A 187 -17.64 12.63 -13.82
CA GLU A 187 -19.08 12.43 -13.91
C GLU A 187 -19.75 12.97 -12.64
N TYR A 188 -20.50 14.07 -12.78
CA TYR A 188 -21.24 14.72 -11.69
C TYR A 188 -22.67 14.21 -11.58
N GLU A 189 -23.13 14.01 -10.35
CA GLU A 189 -24.48 13.52 -10.05
C GLU A 189 -25.50 14.67 -10.14
N GLY A 190 -26.04 14.89 -11.34
CA GLY A 190 -27.08 15.87 -11.63
C GLY A 190 -26.65 17.33 -11.38
N SER A 191 -27.45 18.06 -10.61
CA SER A 191 -27.15 19.44 -10.20
C SER A 191 -26.22 19.53 -8.98
N SER A 192 -25.78 18.39 -8.42
CA SER A 192 -24.98 18.38 -7.20
C SER A 192 -23.48 18.56 -7.46
N ASN A 193 -22.76 19.06 -6.45
CA ASN A 193 -21.29 19.10 -6.42
C ASN A 193 -20.66 17.73 -6.06
N LYS A 194 -21.37 16.62 -6.28
CA LYS A 194 -20.85 15.26 -6.07
C LYS A 194 -20.44 14.67 -7.40
N PHE A 195 -19.33 13.93 -7.42
CA PHE A 195 -18.85 13.18 -8.56
C PHE A 195 -18.52 11.73 -8.18
N GLY A 196 -18.43 10.84 -9.17
CA GLY A 196 -18.04 9.45 -8.97
C GLY A 196 -16.65 9.32 -8.33
N LEU A 197 -16.56 8.59 -7.21
CA LEU A 197 -15.29 8.36 -6.50
C LEU A 197 -14.45 7.21 -7.09
N THR A 198 -14.99 6.47 -8.04
CA THR A 198 -14.31 5.43 -8.82
C THR A 198 -14.12 5.93 -10.24
N LEU A 199 -12.92 5.76 -10.81
CA LEU A 199 -12.52 6.33 -12.10
C LEU A 199 -12.16 5.23 -13.11
N GLY A 200 -12.63 5.40 -14.35
CA GLY A 200 -12.15 4.63 -15.50
C GLY A 200 -10.83 5.19 -16.06
N GLY A 201 -10.07 4.37 -16.78
CA GLY A 201 -8.73 4.71 -17.29
C GLY A 201 -8.63 6.08 -17.98
N ARG A 202 -9.59 6.44 -18.86
CA ARG A 202 -9.62 7.76 -19.54
C ARG A 202 -9.62 8.96 -18.57
N GLN A 203 -10.31 8.82 -17.43
CA GLN A 203 -10.41 9.89 -16.43
C GLN A 203 -9.10 10.02 -15.66
N VAL A 204 -8.46 8.89 -15.35
CA VAL A 204 -7.12 8.83 -14.73
C VAL A 204 -6.06 9.43 -15.67
N GLU A 205 -6.05 9.03 -16.94
CA GLU A 205 -5.17 9.57 -17.99
C GLU A 205 -5.33 11.09 -18.14
N GLY A 206 -6.58 11.58 -18.19
CA GLY A 206 -6.88 13.01 -18.25
C GLY A 206 -6.41 13.77 -17.00
N LEU A 207 -6.70 13.27 -15.80
CA LEU A 207 -6.27 13.89 -14.54
C LEU A 207 -4.75 13.96 -14.44
N VAL A 208 -4.05 12.86 -14.75
CA VAL A 208 -2.58 12.82 -14.76
C VAL A 208 -2.00 13.78 -15.79
N THR A 209 -2.63 13.91 -16.97
CA THR A 209 -2.22 14.88 -17.99
C THR A 209 -2.33 16.32 -17.46
N LEU A 210 -3.46 16.67 -16.83
CA LEU A 210 -3.65 18.00 -16.21
C LEU A 210 -2.63 18.27 -15.08
N PHE A 211 -2.33 17.29 -14.21
CA PHE A 211 -1.31 17.44 -13.16
C PHE A 211 0.08 17.75 -13.75
N VAL A 212 0.43 17.07 -14.84
CA VAL A 212 1.71 17.24 -15.54
C VAL A 212 1.76 18.58 -16.29
N GLU A 213 0.65 19.03 -16.88
CA GLU A 213 0.55 20.32 -17.55
C GLU A 213 0.62 21.49 -16.55
N ALA A 214 -0.09 21.39 -15.42
CA ALA A 214 0.04 22.35 -14.32
C ALA A 214 1.48 22.42 -13.79
N ALA A 215 2.18 21.29 -13.68
CA ALA A 215 3.58 21.23 -13.28
C ALA A 215 4.58 21.81 -14.32
N ARG A 216 4.18 21.92 -15.60
CA ARG A 216 4.95 22.64 -16.64
C ARG A 216 4.65 24.14 -16.64
N ALA A 217 3.39 24.52 -16.42
CA ALA A 217 2.95 25.91 -16.36
C ALA A 217 3.34 26.65 -15.05
N SER A 218 3.87 25.92 -14.06
CA SER A 218 4.36 26.45 -12.78
C SER A 218 5.90 26.58 -12.73
N ARG A 219 6.56 26.74 -13.89
CA ARG A 219 8.02 26.87 -14.05
C ARG A 219 8.35 28.11 -14.86
#